data_AF-A0A3M7TDW8-F1
#
_entry.id   AF-A0A3M7TDW8-F1
#
_cell.length_a   1.000
_cell.length_b   1.000
_cell.length_c   1.000
_cell.angle_alpha   90.00
_cell.angle_beta   90.00
_cell.angle_gamma   90.00
#
_symmetry.space_group_name_H-M   'P 1'
#
loop_
_entity.id
_entity.type
_entity.pdbx_description
1 polymer ?
#
loop_
_entity_poly.entity_id
_entity_poly.type
_entity_poly.pdbx_seq_one_letter_code
_entity_poly.pdbx_strand_id
1 'polypeptide(L)'
;MKKLIIGFIALAITSSCNSSNDDISTPTNPTKVETVSVLPVTIKYVSNKSEFFATYSYSGDKINEIVGSNGRKLVYTYNGDNIIKEEFYVNGVSRIIKDFSYSNDKIVSIKFINKIKSPEIIYTKNIQYLDANHIKYDDFDIDGNPNFQYDVYFDNNWNETKTEITKIGSTDNPIKQESIFDNKNNPFKNIKGYVKITRVDSFTGKFLGFVGNYNDRGGNNNLLTIISPITGNIFQKNESTYNTNGYPTITKQVNPISNSDSESYIEYSYNK
;
A
#
# COMPACT_ATOMS: atom_id res chain seq x y z
N MET A 1 -51.37 48.33 -14.81
CA MET A 1 -50.58 49.44 -14.23
C MET A 1 -49.28 48.87 -13.69
N LYS A 2 -48.12 49.40 -14.14
CA LYS A 2 -46.82 49.53 -13.44
C LYS A 2 -46.18 48.23 -12.86
N LYS A 3 -44.92 47.83 -13.10
CA LYS A 3 -43.74 48.31 -13.83
C LYS A 3 -42.78 47.10 -13.99
N LEU A 4 -42.09 47.02 -15.14
CA LEU A 4 -40.88 46.23 -15.39
C LEU A 4 -39.68 46.82 -14.62
N ILE A 5 -38.65 46.01 -14.32
CA ILE A 5 -37.23 46.26 -14.62
C ILE A 5 -36.45 44.93 -14.47
N ILE A 6 -35.94 44.45 -15.61
CA ILE A 6 -34.84 43.49 -15.76
C ILE A 6 -33.58 44.32 -16.01
N GLY A 7 -32.47 44.01 -15.36
CA GLY A 7 -31.21 44.73 -15.51
C GLY A 7 -30.01 43.78 -15.58
N PHE A 8 -29.74 43.30 -16.80
CA PHE A 8 -28.45 42.77 -17.22
C PHE A 8 -27.35 43.83 -17.04
N ILE A 9 -26.18 43.46 -16.55
CA ILE A 9 -24.96 44.25 -16.73
C ILE A 9 -23.94 43.40 -17.49
N ALA A 10 -23.58 43.93 -18.66
CA ALA A 10 -22.68 43.38 -19.63
C ALA A 10 -21.21 43.56 -19.22
N LEU A 11 -20.38 42.64 -19.74
CA LEU A 11 -18.93 42.74 -19.79
C LEU A 11 -18.50 44.01 -20.53
N ALA A 12 -17.50 44.70 -19.98
CA ALA A 12 -16.63 45.60 -20.72
C ALA A 12 -15.21 45.02 -20.70
N ILE A 13 -14.72 44.67 -21.90
CA ILE A 13 -13.33 44.34 -22.17
C ILE A 13 -12.64 45.66 -22.55
N THR A 14 -11.59 46.02 -21.83
CA THR A 14 -10.66 47.07 -22.28
C THR A 14 -9.28 46.46 -22.49
N SER A 15 -8.88 46.38 -23.75
CA SER A 15 -7.50 46.20 -24.17
C SER A 15 -6.80 47.56 -24.28
N SER A 16 -5.64 47.72 -23.65
CA SER A 16 -4.65 48.70 -24.09
C SER A 16 -3.24 48.14 -23.91
N CYS A 17 -2.46 48.19 -24.98
CA CYS A 17 -1.08 47.73 -25.07
C CYS A 17 -0.08 48.78 -24.57
N ASN A 18 0.95 48.28 -23.87
CA ASN A 18 2.38 48.58 -23.93
C ASN A 18 3.02 49.92 -23.50
N SER A 19 4.16 49.70 -22.81
CA SER A 19 5.43 50.44 -22.78
C SER A 19 5.60 51.55 -21.74
N SER A 20 6.31 51.26 -20.66
CA SER A 20 7.72 51.65 -20.44
C SER A 20 8.18 51.21 -19.06
N ASN A 21 9.45 50.81 -18.94
CA ASN A 21 10.14 50.39 -17.71
C ASN A 21 9.71 51.18 -16.46
N ASP A 22 9.37 50.44 -15.40
CA ASP A 22 9.82 50.73 -14.05
C ASP A 22 9.95 49.40 -13.28
N ASP A 23 11.13 49.19 -12.73
CA ASP A 23 11.52 48.04 -11.92
C ASP A 23 10.64 47.90 -10.68
N ILE A 24 9.77 46.88 -10.67
CA ILE A 24 9.37 46.21 -9.43
C ILE A 24 9.49 44.72 -9.68
N SER A 25 10.50 44.12 -9.05
CA SER A 25 10.67 42.67 -8.92
C SER A 25 9.44 42.09 -8.23
N THR A 26 8.42 41.72 -9.02
CA THR A 26 7.34 40.86 -8.54
C THR A 26 7.95 39.50 -8.21
N PRO A 27 7.80 38.98 -6.97
CA PRO A 27 8.21 37.63 -6.67
C PRO A 27 7.39 36.71 -7.56
N THR A 28 8.05 36.03 -8.48
CA THR A 28 7.49 34.89 -9.19
C THR A 28 7.00 33.94 -8.10
N ASN A 29 5.67 33.82 -7.97
CA ASN A 29 5.07 32.70 -7.27
C ASN A 29 5.80 31.45 -7.78
N PRO A 30 6.37 30.61 -6.91
CA PRO A 30 7.06 29.43 -7.38
C PRO A 30 6.04 28.65 -8.20
N THR A 31 6.33 28.52 -9.49
CA THR A 31 5.64 27.57 -10.36
C THR A 31 5.66 26.27 -9.57
N LYS A 32 4.49 25.81 -9.11
CA LYS A 32 4.36 24.53 -8.44
C LYS A 32 4.80 23.51 -9.49
N VAL A 33 6.08 23.16 -9.47
CA VAL A 33 6.61 22.05 -10.23
C VAL A 33 5.75 20.89 -9.77
N GLU A 34 4.88 20.39 -10.64
CA GLU A 34 4.21 19.13 -10.40
C GLU A 34 5.32 18.09 -10.33
N THR A 35 5.78 17.81 -9.11
CA THR A 35 6.72 16.75 -8.86
C THR A 35 6.00 15.47 -9.23
N VAL A 36 6.35 14.89 -10.36
CA VAL A 36 5.86 13.59 -10.79
C VAL A 36 6.10 12.61 -9.64
N SER A 37 5.04 11.95 -9.17
CA SER A 37 5.14 10.96 -8.11
C SER A 37 6.12 9.85 -8.51
N VAL A 38 7.03 9.50 -7.60
CA VAL A 38 7.92 8.35 -7.78
C VAL A 38 7.10 7.08 -7.53
N LEU A 39 6.97 6.24 -8.55
CA LEU A 39 6.13 5.05 -8.58
C LEU A 39 6.95 3.86 -9.11
N PRO A 40 6.86 2.67 -8.48
CA PRO A 40 7.55 1.50 -8.97
C PRO A 40 6.91 1.03 -10.28
N VAL A 41 7.72 0.84 -11.33
CA VAL A 41 7.27 0.33 -12.64
C VAL A 41 7.53 -1.16 -12.78
N THR A 42 8.64 -1.63 -12.19
CA THR A 42 9.02 -3.04 -12.18
C THR A 42 9.57 -3.40 -10.82
N ILE A 43 9.16 -4.57 -10.33
CA ILE A 43 9.71 -5.19 -9.12
C ILE A 43 10.25 -6.56 -9.51
N LYS A 44 11.53 -6.81 -9.25
CA LYS A 44 12.18 -8.10 -9.49
C LYS A 44 12.46 -8.75 -8.14
N TYR A 45 11.90 -9.91 -7.90
CA TYR A 45 12.26 -10.78 -6.81
C TYR A 45 13.31 -11.78 -7.27
N VAL A 46 14.39 -11.92 -6.49
CA VAL A 46 15.45 -12.89 -6.72
C VAL A 46 15.65 -13.72 -5.46
N SER A 47 15.69 -15.04 -5.63
CA SER A 47 16.17 -15.99 -4.63
C SER A 47 17.11 -16.99 -5.28
N ASN A 48 17.86 -17.76 -4.48
CA ASN A 48 18.77 -18.79 -4.96
C ASN A 48 18.16 -19.82 -5.95
N LYS A 49 16.83 -19.93 -6.02
CA LYS A 49 16.13 -20.96 -6.83
C LYS A 49 15.23 -20.40 -7.93
N SER A 50 14.97 -19.09 -7.93
CA SER A 50 13.98 -18.51 -8.84
C SER A 50 14.11 -17.01 -8.94
N GLU A 51 13.81 -16.49 -10.11
CA GLU A 51 13.52 -15.08 -10.31
C GLU A 51 12.05 -14.91 -10.71
N PHE A 52 11.46 -13.80 -10.28
CA PHE A 52 10.13 -13.40 -10.69
C PHE A 52 10.10 -11.88 -10.86
N PHE A 53 9.52 -11.40 -11.95
CA PHE A 53 9.28 -9.97 -12.14
C PHE A 53 7.79 -9.66 -12.17
N ALA A 54 7.44 -8.49 -11.65
CA ALA A 54 6.11 -7.89 -11.73
C ALA A 54 6.21 -6.50 -12.37
N THR A 55 5.34 -6.23 -13.33
CA THR A 55 5.22 -4.91 -13.99
C THR A 55 3.94 -4.24 -13.55
N TYR A 56 4.04 -2.95 -13.22
CA TYR A 56 2.96 -2.13 -12.72
C TYR A 56 2.51 -1.16 -13.80
N SER A 57 1.19 -1.03 -13.97
CA SER A 57 0.58 -0.02 -14.83
C SER A 57 -0.28 0.91 -14.00
N TYR A 58 -0.43 2.16 -14.46
CA TYR A 58 -1.02 3.23 -13.66
C TYR A 58 -1.98 4.12 -14.45
N SER A 59 -2.85 4.80 -13.72
CA SER A 59 -3.54 6.01 -14.15
C SER A 59 -3.29 7.10 -13.11
N GLY A 60 -2.33 7.99 -13.41
CA GLY A 60 -1.76 8.89 -12.40
C GLY A 60 -0.97 8.10 -11.35
N ASP A 61 -1.34 8.25 -10.09
CA ASP A 61 -0.75 7.58 -8.92
C ASP A 61 -1.61 6.39 -8.41
N LYS A 62 -2.54 5.91 -9.25
CA LYS A 62 -3.39 4.74 -8.98
C LYS A 62 -2.91 3.55 -9.80
N ILE A 63 -2.72 2.39 -9.18
CA ILE A 63 -2.36 1.16 -9.89
C ILE A 63 -3.59 0.69 -10.67
N ASN A 64 -3.45 0.46 -11.96
CA ASN A 64 -4.51 -0.21 -12.74
C ASN A 64 -4.38 -1.73 -12.55
N GLU A 65 -3.21 -2.26 -12.91
CA GLU A 65 -2.90 -3.67 -12.79
C GLU A 65 -1.42 -3.92 -12.51
N ILE A 66 -1.15 -5.07 -11.89
CA ILE A 66 0.19 -5.63 -11.69
C ILE A 66 0.22 -6.98 -12.41
N VAL A 67 1.13 -7.14 -13.35
CA VAL A 67 1.28 -8.37 -14.14
C VAL A 67 2.58 -9.07 -13.78
N GLY A 68 2.46 -10.30 -13.31
CA GLY A 68 3.60 -11.17 -13.01
C GLY A 68 4.15 -11.84 -14.28
N SER A 69 5.44 -12.15 -14.25
CA SER A 69 6.17 -12.92 -15.27
C SER A 69 5.57 -14.29 -15.60
N ASN A 70 4.76 -14.84 -14.69
CA ASN A 70 4.01 -16.09 -14.85
C ASN A 70 2.60 -15.89 -15.45
N GLY A 71 2.27 -14.69 -15.93
CA GLY A 71 0.97 -14.34 -16.52
C GLY A 71 -0.16 -14.14 -15.51
N ARG A 72 0.10 -14.28 -14.20
CA ARG A 72 -0.87 -13.94 -13.16
C ARG A 72 -0.99 -12.43 -13.03
N LYS A 73 -2.17 -11.95 -12.65
CA LYS A 73 -2.45 -10.52 -12.60
C LYS A 73 -3.23 -10.12 -11.35
N LEU A 74 -2.93 -8.94 -10.80
CA LEU A 74 -3.79 -8.21 -9.87
C LEU A 74 -4.38 -7.00 -10.58
N VAL A 75 -5.66 -6.73 -10.35
CA VAL A 75 -6.37 -5.54 -10.86
C VAL A 75 -6.99 -4.81 -9.69
N TYR A 76 -6.87 -3.49 -9.68
CA TYR A 76 -7.44 -2.65 -8.62
C TYR A 76 -8.54 -1.75 -9.17
N THR A 77 -9.63 -1.61 -8.41
CA THR A 77 -10.71 -0.65 -8.70
C THR A 77 -10.72 0.43 -7.63
N TYR A 78 -10.93 1.67 -8.04
CA TYR A 78 -10.90 2.84 -7.18
C TYR A 78 -12.25 3.55 -7.07
N ASN A 79 -12.49 4.16 -5.91
CA ASN A 79 -13.48 5.22 -5.72
C ASN A 79 -12.77 6.43 -5.08
N GLY A 80 -12.62 7.51 -5.83
CA GLY A 80 -11.71 8.59 -5.44
C GLY A 80 -10.28 8.05 -5.27
N ASP A 81 -9.67 8.30 -4.12
CA ASP A 81 -8.31 7.87 -3.77
C ASP A 81 -8.27 6.50 -3.07
N ASN A 82 -9.42 5.87 -2.85
CA ASN A 82 -9.53 4.61 -2.13
C ASN A 82 -9.62 3.42 -3.09
N ILE A 83 -8.87 2.35 -2.79
CA ILE A 83 -8.99 1.05 -3.46
C ILE A 83 -10.21 0.35 -2.90
N ILE A 84 -11.26 0.18 -3.70
CA ILE A 84 -12.49 -0.50 -3.28
C ILE A 84 -12.52 -1.97 -3.69
N LYS A 85 -11.64 -2.41 -4.59
CA LYS A 85 -11.54 -3.80 -5.01
C LYS A 85 -10.12 -4.20 -5.41
N GLU A 86 -9.69 -5.39 -5.01
CA GLU A 86 -8.53 -6.11 -5.55
C GLU A 86 -9.01 -7.44 -6.15
N GLU A 87 -8.60 -7.74 -7.38
CA GLU A 87 -8.93 -8.98 -8.06
C GLU A 87 -7.68 -9.69 -8.56
N PHE A 88 -7.55 -10.96 -8.20
CA PHE A 88 -6.46 -11.82 -8.65
C PHE A 88 -6.91 -12.75 -9.76
N TYR A 89 -6.18 -12.72 -10.88
CA TYR A 89 -6.47 -13.48 -12.09
C TYR A 89 -5.39 -14.52 -12.37
N VAL A 90 -5.84 -15.71 -12.79
CA VAL A 90 -5.00 -16.79 -13.33
C VAL A 90 -5.59 -17.24 -14.66
N ASN A 91 -4.80 -17.17 -15.74
CA ASN A 91 -5.22 -17.53 -17.09
C ASN A 91 -6.51 -16.82 -17.53
N GLY A 92 -6.61 -15.51 -17.24
CA GLY A 92 -7.77 -14.68 -17.59
C GLY A 92 -9.01 -14.87 -16.71
N VAL A 93 -8.99 -15.79 -15.74
CA VAL A 93 -10.12 -16.06 -14.85
C VAL A 93 -9.86 -15.45 -13.47
N SER A 94 -10.83 -14.69 -12.95
CA SER A 94 -10.79 -14.14 -11.58
C SER A 94 -10.91 -15.28 -10.57
N ARG A 95 -9.91 -15.40 -9.69
CA ARG A 95 -9.77 -16.50 -8.71
C ARG A 95 -9.99 -16.04 -7.28
N ILE A 96 -9.52 -14.84 -6.93
CA ILE A 96 -9.72 -14.24 -5.62
C ILE A 96 -10.22 -12.81 -5.83
N ILE A 97 -11.22 -12.40 -5.06
CA ILE A 97 -11.74 -11.03 -5.05
C ILE A 97 -11.76 -10.54 -3.60
N LYS A 98 -11.30 -9.31 -3.39
CA LYS A 98 -11.43 -8.58 -2.13
C LYS A 98 -12.19 -7.29 -2.39
N ASP A 99 -13.35 -7.12 -1.76
CA ASP A 99 -14.09 -5.86 -1.76
C ASP A 99 -13.85 -5.12 -0.45
N PHE A 100 -13.32 -3.89 -0.53
CA PHE A 100 -12.99 -3.07 0.64
C PHE A 100 -14.11 -2.07 0.92
N SER A 101 -14.64 -2.09 2.14
CA SER A 101 -15.66 -1.15 2.59
C SER A 101 -15.06 -0.08 3.48
N TYR A 102 -15.50 1.17 3.28
CA TYR A 102 -14.97 2.33 3.99
C TYR A 102 -16.03 3.05 4.83
N SER A 103 -15.59 3.64 5.94
CA SER A 103 -16.34 4.63 6.71
C SER A 103 -15.37 5.72 7.17
N ASN A 104 -15.68 6.99 6.88
CA ASN A 104 -14.81 8.12 7.22
C ASN A 104 -13.34 7.90 6.79
N ASP A 105 -13.14 7.43 5.56
CA ASP A 105 -11.83 7.15 4.96
C ASP A 105 -11.01 6.01 5.60
N LYS A 106 -11.61 5.26 6.53
CA LYS A 106 -11.05 4.06 7.18
C LYS A 106 -11.68 2.79 6.60
N ILE A 107 -10.89 1.73 6.42
CA ILE A 107 -11.41 0.43 5.95
C ILE A 107 -12.07 -0.27 7.13
N VAL A 108 -13.37 -0.50 7.08
CA VAL A 108 -14.14 -1.14 8.17
C VAL A 108 -14.38 -2.62 7.93
N SER A 109 -14.35 -3.07 6.68
CA SER A 109 -14.44 -4.49 6.36
C SER A 109 -13.84 -4.84 5.00
N ILE A 110 -13.50 -6.11 4.85
CA ILE A 110 -13.01 -6.71 3.61
C ILE A 110 -13.84 -7.96 3.36
N LYS A 111 -14.61 -7.98 2.28
CA LYS A 111 -15.29 -9.19 1.82
C LYS A 111 -14.33 -9.95 0.92
N PHE A 112 -14.00 -11.17 1.31
CA PHE A 112 -13.13 -12.07 0.56
C PHE A 112 -13.96 -13.12 -0.17
N ILE A 113 -13.65 -13.37 -1.43
CA ILE A 113 -14.30 -14.38 -2.27
C ILE A 113 -13.21 -15.26 -2.89
N ASN A 114 -13.18 -16.53 -2.52
CA ASN A 114 -12.28 -17.54 -3.04
C ASN A 114 -12.98 -18.44 -4.06
N LYS A 115 -12.66 -18.24 -5.34
CA LYS A 115 -13.18 -19.02 -6.48
C LYS A 115 -12.26 -20.14 -6.93
N ILE A 116 -11.20 -20.42 -6.17
CA ILE A 116 -10.31 -21.56 -6.42
C ILE A 116 -10.97 -22.86 -5.94
N LYS A 117 -11.81 -22.76 -4.91
CA LYS A 117 -12.56 -23.88 -4.31
C LYS A 117 -13.95 -24.00 -4.94
N SER A 118 -14.53 -25.20 -4.84
CA SER A 118 -15.91 -25.49 -5.23
C SER A 118 -16.60 -26.25 -4.08
N PRO A 119 -17.62 -25.68 -3.43
CA PRO A 119 -18.20 -24.35 -3.66
C PRO A 119 -17.22 -23.20 -3.37
N GLU A 120 -17.52 -22.00 -3.89
CA GLU A 120 -16.76 -20.79 -3.57
C GLU A 120 -16.83 -20.51 -2.05
N ILE A 121 -15.72 -20.02 -1.49
CA ILE A 121 -15.65 -19.66 -0.07
C ILE A 121 -15.76 -18.14 0.04
N ILE A 122 -16.68 -17.66 0.88
CA ILE A 122 -16.96 -16.24 1.06
C ILE A 122 -16.99 -15.92 2.54
N TYR A 123 -16.22 -14.93 2.97
CA TYR A 123 -16.24 -14.42 4.33
C TYR A 123 -16.02 -12.91 4.36
N THR A 124 -16.34 -12.30 5.50
CA THR A 124 -16.10 -10.87 5.74
C THR A 124 -15.20 -10.72 6.95
N LYS A 125 -14.05 -10.09 6.72
CA LYS A 125 -13.17 -9.61 7.77
C LYS A 125 -13.63 -8.23 8.23
N ASN A 126 -13.88 -8.06 9.52
CA ASN A 126 -14.24 -6.77 10.10
C ASN A 126 -13.02 -6.16 10.79
N ILE A 127 -12.84 -4.85 10.66
CA ILE A 127 -11.73 -4.12 11.26
C ILE A 127 -12.28 -3.17 12.31
N GLN A 128 -11.85 -3.38 13.55
CA GLN A 128 -12.18 -2.53 14.68
C GLN A 128 -11.08 -1.49 14.85
N TYR A 129 -11.44 -0.21 14.82
CA TYR A 129 -10.55 0.88 15.24
C TYR A 129 -10.79 1.14 16.72
N LEU A 130 -9.75 0.94 17.53
CA LEU A 130 -9.77 1.24 18.96
C LEU A 130 -9.41 2.71 19.20
N ASP A 131 -8.51 3.25 18.36
CA ASP A 131 -8.25 4.68 18.25
C ASP A 131 -7.74 5.07 16.83
N ALA A 132 -7.01 6.17 16.69
CA ALA A 132 -6.46 6.64 15.42
C ALA A 132 -5.32 5.76 14.87
N ASN A 133 -4.57 5.11 15.76
CA ASN A 133 -3.33 4.41 15.51
C ASN A 133 -3.36 2.96 16.01
N HIS A 134 -4.51 2.47 16.46
CA HIS A 134 -4.68 1.12 17.00
C HIS A 134 -5.90 0.44 16.37
N ILE A 135 -5.66 -0.70 15.73
CA ILE A 135 -6.72 -1.54 15.15
C ILE A 135 -6.67 -2.96 15.68
N LYS A 136 -7.82 -3.63 15.58
CA LYS A 136 -7.99 -5.03 15.92
C LYS A 136 -8.84 -5.74 14.88
N TYR A 137 -8.45 -6.94 14.48
CA TYR A 137 -9.21 -7.75 13.53
C TYR A 137 -8.93 -9.24 13.68
N ASP A 138 -9.89 -10.06 13.28
CA ASP A 138 -9.67 -11.49 13.10
C ASP A 138 -9.26 -11.74 11.63
N ASP A 139 -8.28 -12.62 11.45
CA ASP A 139 -7.81 -13.09 10.16
C ASP A 139 -8.26 -14.52 9.93
N PHE A 140 -8.50 -14.84 8.66
CA PHE A 140 -9.13 -16.06 8.23
C PHE A 140 -8.16 -16.85 7.36
N ASP A 141 -8.20 -18.17 7.46
CA ASP A 141 -7.48 -19.04 6.54
C ASP A 141 -8.13 -19.04 5.13
N ILE A 142 -7.49 -19.72 4.19
CA ILE A 142 -7.95 -19.80 2.80
C ILE A 142 -9.31 -20.51 2.65
N ASP A 143 -9.71 -21.26 3.67
CA ASP A 143 -10.98 -21.98 3.75
C ASP A 143 -12.06 -21.17 4.50
N GLY A 144 -11.75 -19.94 4.91
CA GLY A 144 -12.68 -19.02 5.54
C GLY A 144 -12.90 -19.26 7.03
N ASN A 145 -12.02 -20.01 7.70
CA ASN A 145 -12.08 -20.21 9.15
C ASN A 145 -11.26 -19.14 9.87
N PRO A 146 -11.79 -18.48 10.91
CA PRO A 146 -11.00 -17.61 11.77
C PRO A 146 -9.83 -18.39 12.39
N ASN A 147 -8.61 -17.88 12.26
CA ASN A 147 -7.40 -18.57 12.75
C ASN A 147 -6.60 -17.72 13.75
N PHE A 148 -6.42 -16.44 13.45
CA PHE A 148 -5.64 -15.52 14.28
C PHE A 148 -6.40 -14.23 14.52
N GLN A 149 -6.23 -13.67 15.70
CA GLN A 149 -6.60 -12.30 16.01
C GLN A 149 -5.34 -11.44 16.03
N TYR A 150 -5.42 -10.30 15.36
CA TYR A 150 -4.36 -9.31 15.28
C TYR A 150 -4.76 -8.07 16.05
N ASP A 151 -3.86 -7.60 16.89
CA ASP A 151 -3.94 -6.36 17.65
C ASP A 151 -2.72 -5.51 17.25
N VAL A 152 -2.96 -4.43 16.51
CA VAL A 152 -1.95 -3.77 15.66
C VAL A 152 -1.88 -2.27 15.95
N TYR A 153 -0.66 -1.78 16.17
CA TYR A 153 -0.37 -0.39 16.50
C TYR A 153 0.49 0.28 15.43
N PHE A 154 0.23 1.56 15.19
CA PHE A 154 0.90 2.36 14.18
C PHE A 154 1.52 3.64 14.77
N ASP A 155 2.60 4.12 14.17
CA ASP A 155 3.08 5.49 14.41
C ASP A 155 2.30 6.54 13.58
N ASN A 156 2.69 7.81 13.69
CA ASN A 156 2.08 8.91 12.93
C ASN A 156 2.40 8.86 11.42
N ASN A 157 3.45 8.14 11.03
CA ASN A 157 3.76 7.83 9.64
C ASN A 157 3.04 6.56 9.16
N TRP A 158 2.15 6.02 9.99
CA TRP A 158 1.39 4.81 9.75
C TRP A 158 2.21 3.54 9.57
N ASN A 159 3.43 3.53 10.10
CA ASN A 159 4.25 2.33 10.14
C ASN A 159 3.75 1.44 11.27
N GLU A 160 3.56 0.15 11.00
CA GLU A 160 3.13 -0.85 11.99
C GLU A 160 4.23 -1.14 13.03
N THR A 161 4.23 -0.40 14.14
CA THR A 161 5.31 -0.46 15.15
C THR A 161 5.20 -1.65 16.09
N LYS A 162 3.98 -2.14 16.35
CA LYS A 162 3.76 -3.26 17.28
C LYS A 162 2.57 -4.10 16.83
N THR A 163 2.70 -5.41 16.99
CA THR A 163 1.64 -6.39 16.69
C THR A 163 1.60 -7.48 17.74
N GLU A 164 0.43 -7.76 18.28
CA GLU A 164 0.15 -8.95 19.10
C GLU A 164 -0.74 -9.91 18.30
N ILE A 165 -0.33 -11.17 18.20
CA ILE A 165 -1.01 -12.20 17.41
C ILE A 165 -1.46 -13.31 18.35
N THR A 166 -2.77 -13.52 18.42
CA THR A 166 -3.39 -14.56 19.25
C THR A 166 -4.05 -15.60 18.37
N LYS A 167 -3.72 -16.88 18.55
CA LYS A 167 -4.45 -17.96 17.89
C LYS A 167 -5.86 -18.06 18.49
N ILE A 168 -6.88 -17.99 17.65
CA ILE A 168 -8.28 -18.03 18.09
C ILE A 168 -8.55 -19.41 18.72
N GLY A 169 -9.15 -19.40 19.92
CA GLY A 169 -9.42 -20.61 20.70
C GLY A 169 -8.22 -21.19 21.45
N SER A 170 -7.04 -20.56 21.39
CA SER A 170 -5.89 -20.94 22.23
C SER A 170 -5.91 -20.20 23.58
N THR A 171 -5.34 -20.83 24.61
CA THR A 171 -5.01 -20.22 25.91
C THR A 171 -3.54 -19.76 26.00
N ASP A 172 -2.76 -19.95 24.93
CA ASP A 172 -1.36 -19.52 24.89
C ASP A 172 -1.25 -18.00 24.93
N ASN A 173 -0.10 -17.52 25.41
CA ASN A 173 0.22 -16.10 25.37
C ASN A 173 0.32 -15.60 23.91
N PRO A 174 -0.11 -14.35 23.61
CA PRO A 174 0.06 -13.78 22.28
C PRO A 174 1.52 -13.73 21.85
N ILE A 175 1.76 -13.96 20.55
CA ILE A 175 3.06 -13.67 19.94
C ILE A 175 3.17 -12.15 19.80
N LYS A 176 4.21 -11.56 20.41
CA LYS A 176 4.46 -10.12 20.35
C LYS A 176 5.60 -9.81 19.41
N GLN A 177 5.40 -8.81 18.57
CA GLN A 177 6.37 -8.32 17.60
C GLN A 177 6.45 -6.80 17.66
N GLU A 178 7.67 -6.28 17.63
CA GLU A 178 7.96 -4.86 17.44
C GLU A 178 8.70 -4.68 16.12
N SER A 179 8.29 -3.66 15.36
CA SER A 179 8.88 -3.34 14.07
C SER A 179 9.61 -2.01 14.14
N ILE A 180 10.81 -1.98 13.57
CA ILE A 180 11.64 -0.77 13.47
C ILE A 180 11.71 -0.40 12.00
N PHE A 181 11.56 0.89 11.69
CA PHE A 181 11.56 1.44 10.34
C PHE A 181 12.69 2.45 10.16
N ASP A 182 13.12 2.62 8.91
CA ASP A 182 14.03 3.70 8.54
C ASP A 182 13.29 5.04 8.39
N ASN A 183 14.03 6.07 7.96
CA ASN A 183 13.46 7.38 7.62
C ASN A 183 13.30 7.59 6.10
N LYS A 184 13.39 6.52 5.30
CA LYS A 184 13.32 6.56 3.83
C LYS A 184 11.93 6.15 3.36
N ASN A 185 11.63 6.38 2.08
CA ASN A 185 10.29 6.16 1.55
C ASN A 185 10.05 4.67 1.28
N ASN A 186 8.89 4.16 1.69
CA ASN A 186 8.38 2.87 1.22
C ASN A 186 8.18 2.90 -0.32
N PRO A 187 8.45 1.81 -1.07
CA PRO A 187 8.27 1.78 -2.52
C PRO A 187 6.87 2.19 -2.99
N PHE A 188 5.85 1.92 -2.17
CA PHE A 188 4.44 2.13 -2.50
C PHE A 188 3.83 3.36 -1.83
N LYS A 189 4.65 4.20 -1.16
CA LYS A 189 4.18 5.36 -0.39
C LYS A 189 3.29 6.31 -1.18
N ASN A 190 3.61 6.54 -2.46
CA ASN A 190 2.87 7.47 -3.31
C ASN A 190 1.65 6.85 -3.99
N ILE A 191 1.41 5.55 -3.83
CA ILE A 191 0.31 4.88 -4.51
C ILE A 191 -0.96 5.09 -3.69
N LYS A 192 -1.96 5.73 -4.30
CA LYS A 192 -3.24 6.01 -3.63
C LYS A 192 -3.90 4.72 -3.14
N GLY A 193 -4.35 4.76 -1.89
CA GLY A 193 -5.05 3.66 -1.23
C GLY A 193 -4.19 2.44 -0.86
N TYR A 194 -3.00 2.26 -1.45
CA TYR A 194 -2.23 1.03 -1.30
C TYR A 194 -1.75 0.80 0.14
N VAL A 195 -1.15 1.82 0.75
CA VAL A 195 -0.71 1.74 2.16
C VAL A 195 -1.91 1.48 3.09
N LYS A 196 -3.13 1.92 2.75
CA LYS A 196 -4.32 1.67 3.57
C LYS A 196 -4.70 0.19 3.58
N ILE A 197 -4.76 -0.45 2.41
CA ILE A 197 -5.14 -1.87 2.31
C ILE A 197 -4.08 -2.79 2.94
N THR A 198 -2.78 -2.48 2.79
CA THR A 198 -1.70 -3.27 3.40
C THR A 198 -1.70 -3.26 4.93
N ARG A 199 -2.35 -2.27 5.58
CA ARG A 199 -2.45 -2.22 7.07
C ARG A 199 -3.46 -3.20 7.65
N VAL A 200 -4.49 -3.52 6.86
CA VAL A 200 -5.65 -4.29 7.32
C VAL A 200 -5.73 -5.66 6.65
N ASP A 201 -4.91 -5.90 5.63
CA ASP A 201 -4.86 -7.14 4.89
C ASP A 201 -3.42 -7.58 4.63
N SER A 202 -3.00 -8.55 5.43
CA SER A 202 -1.71 -9.23 5.32
C SER A 202 -1.57 -10.01 4.01
N PHE A 203 -2.63 -10.19 3.20
CA PHE A 203 -2.58 -10.85 1.90
C PHE A 203 -2.59 -9.89 0.70
N THR A 204 -2.52 -8.57 0.93
CA THR A 204 -2.44 -7.58 -0.16
C THR A 204 -1.28 -7.92 -1.09
N GLY A 205 -1.52 -8.03 -2.40
CA GLY A 205 -0.45 -8.34 -3.35
C GLY A 205 0.09 -9.79 -3.33
N LYS A 206 -0.15 -10.57 -2.25
CA LYS A 206 0.51 -11.87 -2.02
C LYS A 206 0.20 -12.94 -3.06
N PHE A 207 -0.97 -12.88 -3.71
CA PHE A 207 -1.37 -13.89 -4.70
C PHE A 207 -0.51 -13.89 -5.98
N LEU A 208 0.23 -12.81 -6.26
CA LEU A 208 1.26 -12.82 -7.32
C LEU A 208 2.51 -13.63 -6.97
N GLY A 209 2.65 -14.05 -5.71
CA GLY A 209 3.73 -14.92 -5.23
C GLY A 209 4.85 -14.21 -4.47
N PHE A 210 4.92 -12.87 -4.48
CA PHE A 210 6.05 -12.14 -3.88
C PHE A 210 5.75 -10.75 -3.31
N VAL A 211 4.72 -10.03 -3.76
CA VAL A 211 4.53 -8.60 -3.42
C VAL A 211 4.31 -8.38 -1.92
N GLY A 212 3.80 -9.39 -1.21
CA GLY A 212 3.83 -9.40 0.24
C GLY A 212 4.68 -10.56 0.75
N ASN A 213 5.97 -10.36 0.95
CA ASN A 213 6.71 -11.09 2.00
C ASN A 213 7.84 -10.19 2.56
N TYR A 214 8.28 -9.20 1.77
CA TYR A 214 9.43 -8.34 2.12
C TYR A 214 9.01 -7.01 2.77
N ASN A 215 7.75 -6.58 2.57
CA ASN A 215 7.22 -5.31 3.05
C ASN A 215 5.78 -5.47 3.58
N ASP A 216 5.51 -6.59 4.26
CA ASP A 216 4.18 -7.01 4.71
C ASP A 216 3.56 -6.13 5.79
N ARG A 217 4.33 -5.21 6.32
CA ARG A 217 3.91 -4.32 7.39
C ARG A 217 3.72 -2.95 6.78
N GLY A 218 2.45 -2.57 6.64
CA GLY A 218 2.04 -1.30 6.06
C GLY A 218 2.79 -0.12 6.70
N GLY A 219 3.03 0.92 5.92
CA GLY A 219 3.78 2.08 6.37
C GLY A 219 4.20 3.00 5.24
N ASN A 220 4.61 4.20 5.62
CA ASN A 220 5.21 5.16 4.69
C ASN A 220 6.74 5.03 4.64
N ASN A 221 7.34 4.27 5.55
CA ASN A 221 8.78 4.01 5.62
C ASN A 221 9.13 2.54 5.34
N ASN A 222 10.42 2.24 5.14
CA ASN A 222 10.84 0.86 4.92
C ASN A 222 11.08 0.16 6.26
N LEU A 223 10.59 -1.06 6.36
CA LEU A 223 10.85 -1.94 7.49
C LEU A 223 12.34 -2.28 7.55
N LEU A 224 12.97 -2.04 8.70
CA LEU A 224 14.35 -2.44 8.98
C LEU A 224 14.40 -3.78 9.70
N THR A 225 13.62 -3.94 10.76
CA THR A 225 13.71 -5.12 11.63
C THR A 225 12.37 -5.45 12.26
N ILE A 226 12.08 -6.73 12.44
CA ILE A 226 11.02 -7.22 13.33
C ILE A 226 11.68 -8.00 14.47
N ILE A 227 11.38 -7.66 15.71
CA ILE A 227 11.93 -8.30 16.91
C ILE A 227 10.84 -8.82 17.83
N SER A 228 11.16 -9.85 18.62
CA SER A 228 10.39 -10.21 19.80
C SER A 228 10.80 -9.29 20.95
N PRO A 229 9.88 -8.50 21.53
CA PRO A 229 10.22 -7.68 22.70
C PRO A 229 10.47 -8.50 23.97
N ILE A 230 10.05 -9.78 23.98
CA ILE A 230 10.20 -10.67 25.14
C ILE A 230 11.57 -11.35 25.13
N THR A 231 12.00 -11.84 23.96
CA THR A 231 13.22 -12.65 23.83
C THR A 231 14.39 -11.91 23.22
N GLY A 232 14.15 -10.77 22.56
CA GLY A 232 15.14 -10.06 21.75
C GLY A 232 15.44 -10.73 20.40
N ASN A 233 14.80 -11.86 20.09
CA ASN A 233 15.01 -12.57 18.83
C ASN A 233 14.58 -11.71 17.64
N ILE A 234 15.43 -11.63 16.62
CA ILE A 234 15.13 -10.94 15.37
C ILE A 234 14.40 -11.92 14.45
N PHE A 235 13.14 -11.65 14.12
CA PHE A 235 12.36 -12.45 13.18
C PHE A 235 12.69 -12.13 11.72
N GLN A 236 13.04 -10.86 11.45
CA GLN A 236 13.36 -10.38 10.12
C GLN A 236 14.29 -9.18 10.23
N LYS A 237 15.27 -9.10 9.34
CA LYS A 237 16.08 -7.90 9.11
C LYS A 237 16.13 -7.60 7.62
N ASN A 238 16.00 -6.34 7.26
CA ASN A 238 16.08 -5.87 5.89
C ASN A 238 17.24 -4.87 5.75
N GLU A 239 17.93 -4.94 4.62
CA GLU A 239 19.00 -4.01 4.25
C GLU A 239 18.69 -3.44 2.88
N SER A 240 18.59 -2.11 2.76
CA SER A 240 18.20 -1.46 1.51
C SER A 240 19.22 -0.44 1.03
N THR A 241 19.35 -0.35 -0.29
CA THR A 241 20.01 0.77 -0.99
C THR A 241 18.96 1.68 -1.58
N TYR A 242 19.23 2.98 -1.72
CA TYR A 242 18.22 3.97 -2.13
C TYR A 242 18.67 4.79 -3.32
N ASN A 243 17.70 5.26 -4.11
CA ASN A 243 17.92 6.31 -5.10
C ASN A 243 18.02 7.69 -4.43
N THR A 244 18.29 8.73 -5.22
CA THR A 244 18.42 10.13 -4.75
C THR A 244 17.13 10.67 -4.13
N ASN A 245 15.97 10.14 -4.50
CA ASN A 245 14.66 10.50 -3.95
C ASN A 245 14.32 9.71 -2.67
N GLY A 246 15.23 8.89 -2.16
CA GLY A 246 15.06 8.11 -0.93
C GLY A 246 14.11 6.93 -1.05
N TYR A 247 13.87 6.40 -2.26
CA TYR A 247 13.14 5.15 -2.47
C TYR A 247 14.13 3.99 -2.64
N PRO A 248 13.84 2.78 -2.14
CA PRO A 248 14.76 1.68 -2.20
C PRO A 248 14.94 1.21 -3.65
N THR A 249 16.17 0.99 -4.10
CA THR A 249 16.49 0.34 -5.38
C THR A 249 16.70 -1.15 -5.21
N ILE A 250 17.20 -1.58 -4.04
CA ILE A 250 17.36 -2.97 -3.65
C ILE A 250 16.96 -3.09 -2.18
N THR A 251 16.23 -4.14 -1.81
CA THR A 251 15.99 -4.55 -0.43
C THR A 251 16.35 -6.02 -0.27
N LYS A 252 17.35 -6.33 0.55
CA LYS A 252 17.74 -7.69 0.93
C LYS A 252 17.04 -8.07 2.22
N GLN A 253 16.43 -9.25 2.27
CA GLN A 253 15.94 -9.82 3.53
C GLN A 253 16.97 -10.80 4.07
N VAL A 254 17.40 -10.54 5.29
CA VAL A 254 18.25 -11.41 6.07
C VAL A 254 17.34 -12.04 7.13
N ASN A 255 17.16 -13.37 7.06
CA ASN A 255 16.49 -14.11 8.12
C ASN A 255 17.58 -14.64 9.08
N PRO A 256 17.78 -14.01 10.25
CA PRO A 256 18.89 -14.37 11.12
C PRO A 256 18.63 -15.66 11.92
N ILE A 257 17.44 -16.26 11.83
CA ILE A 257 17.09 -17.52 12.50
C ILE A 257 17.35 -18.73 11.59
N SER A 258 17.34 -18.55 10.27
CA SER A 258 17.63 -19.64 9.33
C SER A 258 19.13 -19.69 9.00
N ASN A 259 19.80 -20.79 9.33
CA ASN A 259 21.17 -21.11 8.87
C ASN A 259 21.24 -21.43 7.36
N SER A 260 20.32 -20.89 6.54
CA SER A 260 20.34 -21.08 5.10
C SER A 260 21.03 -19.90 4.45
N ASP A 261 22.08 -20.16 3.67
CA ASP A 261 22.77 -19.22 2.77
C ASP A 261 21.86 -18.74 1.61
N SER A 262 20.54 -18.79 1.77
CA SER A 262 19.59 -18.29 0.78
C SER A 262 19.46 -16.79 0.90
N GLU A 263 20.33 -16.07 0.18
CA GLU A 263 20.11 -14.66 -0.09
C GLU A 263 18.87 -14.50 -0.95
N SER A 264 18.06 -13.52 -0.57
CA SER A 264 16.87 -13.16 -1.33
C SER A 264 16.67 -11.66 -1.23
N TYR A 265 16.37 -11.06 -2.37
CA TYR A 265 16.28 -9.62 -2.49
C TYR A 265 15.24 -9.20 -3.51
N ILE A 266 14.80 -7.96 -3.36
CA ILE A 266 13.93 -7.28 -4.30
C ILE A 266 14.68 -6.14 -4.93
N GLU A 267 14.62 -6.02 -6.25
CA GLU A 267 15.05 -4.85 -7.00
C GLU A 267 13.82 -4.05 -7.44
N TYR A 268 13.93 -2.72 -7.34
CA TYR A 268 12.88 -1.80 -7.74
C TYR A 268 13.38 -0.90 -8.87
N SER A 269 12.57 -0.79 -9.91
CA SER A 269 12.70 0.24 -10.93
C SER A 269 11.54 1.22 -10.81
N TYR A 270 11.81 2.51 -10.97
CA TYR A 270 10.82 3.58 -10.84
C TYR A 270 10.60 4.29 -12.18
N ASN A 271 9.47 4.99 -12.30
CA ASN A 271 9.30 5.97 -13.37
C ASN A 271 10.39 7.05 -13.30
N LYS A 272 10.86 7.48 -14.48
CA LYS A 272 11.89 8.52 -14.62
C LYS A 272 11.30 9.91 -14.44
#